data_AF-A0A1J5N0W9-F1
#
_entry.id   AF-A0A1J5N0W9-F1
#
_cell.length_a   1.000
_cell.length_b   1.000
_cell.length_c   1.000
_cell.angle_alpha   90.00
_cell.angle_beta   90.00
_cell.angle_gamma   90.00
#
_symmetry.space_group_name_H-M   'P 1'
#
loop_
_entity.id
_entity.type
_entity.pdbx_description
1 polymer ?
#
loop_
_entity_poly.entity_id
_entity_poly.type
_entity_poly.pdbx_seq_one_letter_code
_entity_poly.pdbx_strand_id
1 'polypeptide(L)'
;MKNLKLSFSVVFILFYFLTTNALANSSVFIQPKGTICAGWKFLIEPDMQINDADLTAQSVKKSLQWLSENFENEEYLIRFGIENSMKKVKGYLLKKNFLNARESDTEIARSRYCTWLKSEGFWYD
;
A
#
# COMPACT_ATOMS: atom_id res chain seq x y z
N MET A 1 4.54 -43.48 -57.40
CA MET A 1 5.96 -43.09 -57.28
C MET A 1 6.07 -41.58 -57.24
N LYS A 2 6.99 -41.10 -56.41
CA LYS A 2 7.19 -39.74 -55.87
C LYS A 2 7.39 -38.68 -56.96
N ASN A 3 6.94 -37.44 -56.71
CA ASN A 3 7.87 -36.31 -56.57
C ASN A 3 7.27 -35.11 -55.84
N LEU A 4 8.13 -34.57 -55.00
CA LEU A 4 8.01 -33.54 -53.98
C LEU A 4 8.38 -32.18 -54.60
N LYS A 5 7.62 -31.10 -54.36
CA LYS A 5 8.19 -29.74 -54.39
C LYS A 5 7.64 -28.87 -53.25
N LEU A 6 8.52 -28.75 -52.25
CA LEU A 6 8.71 -27.72 -51.25
C LEU A 6 7.87 -26.44 -51.34
N SER A 7 7.18 -26.19 -50.21
CA SER A 7 7.25 -24.99 -49.36
C SER A 7 7.58 -23.66 -50.03
N PHE A 8 6.56 -22.82 -50.20
CA PHE A 8 6.70 -21.40 -50.43
C PHE A 8 6.26 -20.64 -49.17
N SER A 9 7.22 -19.91 -48.60
CA SER A 9 7.06 -18.68 -47.80
C SER A 9 6.43 -18.87 -46.41
N VAL A 10 7.14 -19.00 -45.28
CA VAL A 10 8.33 -18.25 -44.81
C VAL A 10 8.26 -16.75 -45.08
N VAL A 11 7.08 -16.11 -45.01
CA VAL A 11 6.99 -14.63 -44.90
C VAL A 11 5.71 -14.23 -44.15
N PHE A 12 5.59 -14.68 -42.91
CA PHE A 12 4.85 -13.98 -41.85
C PHE A 12 5.64 -14.26 -40.57
N ILE A 13 6.94 -13.94 -40.54
CA ILE A 13 7.41 -12.70 -39.93
C ILE A 13 6.50 -12.37 -38.72
N LEU A 14 6.80 -12.97 -37.57
CA LEU A 14 7.51 -12.26 -36.51
C LEU A 14 6.80 -10.95 -36.10
N PHE A 15 5.49 -10.94 -35.84
CA PHE A 15 4.82 -9.75 -35.31
C PHE A 15 3.69 -10.00 -34.31
N TYR A 16 3.80 -11.04 -33.48
CA TYR A 16 3.02 -11.10 -32.23
C TYR A 16 3.90 -11.38 -31.00
N PHE A 17 5.15 -10.93 -31.05
CA PHE A 17 5.89 -10.53 -29.85
C PHE A 17 5.91 -9.01 -29.76
N LEU A 18 4.72 -8.38 -29.82
CA LEU A 18 4.57 -7.06 -29.21
C LEU A 18 4.47 -7.29 -27.71
N THR A 19 5.66 -7.39 -27.13
CA THR A 19 5.95 -7.16 -25.74
C THR A 19 5.06 -6.04 -25.21
N THR A 20 4.01 -6.39 -24.48
CA THR A 20 3.45 -5.49 -23.47
C THR A 20 4.43 -5.46 -22.32
N ASN A 21 5.61 -4.88 -22.55
CA ASN A 21 6.33 -4.19 -21.50
C ASN A 21 5.50 -2.93 -21.20
N ALA A 22 4.31 -3.12 -20.64
CA ALA A 22 3.75 -2.15 -19.74
C ALA A 22 4.78 -2.11 -18.61
N LEU A 23 5.75 -1.20 -18.74
CA LEU A 23 6.49 -0.70 -17.61
C LEU A 23 5.41 -0.14 -16.69
N ALA A 24 4.86 -1.00 -15.83
CA ALA A 24 4.27 -0.58 -14.58
C ALA A 24 5.43 0.09 -13.84
N ASN A 25 5.65 1.37 -14.16
CA ASN A 25 6.41 2.27 -13.34
C ASN A 25 5.59 2.38 -12.05
N SER A 26 5.69 1.37 -11.19
CA SER A 26 5.36 1.51 -9.79
C SER A 26 6.21 2.68 -9.33
N SER A 27 5.56 3.84 -9.19
CA SER A 27 6.22 5.06 -8.79
C SER A 27 6.71 4.84 -7.38
N VAL A 28 7.99 4.54 -7.23
CA VAL A 28 8.60 4.37 -5.90
C VAL A 28 8.53 5.72 -5.22
N PHE A 29 7.62 5.86 -4.25
CA PHE A 29 7.48 7.06 -3.46
C PHE A 29 8.51 7.03 -2.33
N ILE A 30 9.28 8.11 -2.18
CA ILE A 30 10.23 8.26 -1.08
C ILE A 30 9.60 9.18 -0.05
N GLN A 31 9.47 8.68 1.17
CA GLN A 31 8.94 9.45 2.29
C GLN A 31 9.72 10.76 2.48
N PRO A 32 9.03 11.92 2.55
CA PRO A 32 9.67 13.22 2.55
C PRO A 32 10.44 13.47 3.85
N LYS A 33 11.43 14.37 3.79
CA LYS A 33 12.15 14.83 4.99
C LYS A 33 11.15 15.42 6.00
N GLY A 34 11.37 15.13 7.28
CA GLY A 34 10.52 15.62 8.36
C GLY A 34 9.37 14.68 8.76
N THR A 35 9.09 13.61 8.01
CA THR A 35 8.20 12.53 8.47
C THR A 35 8.96 11.52 9.31
N ILE A 36 8.23 10.72 10.09
CA ILE A 36 8.83 9.65 10.91
C ILE A 36 9.61 8.65 10.05
N CYS A 37 9.13 8.40 8.83
CA CYS A 37 9.67 7.41 7.91
C CYS A 37 10.51 8.02 6.79
N ALA A 38 11.03 9.25 6.96
CA ALA A 38 11.82 9.95 5.94
C ALA A 38 12.89 9.06 5.29
N GLY A 39 12.95 9.07 3.95
CA GLY A 39 13.89 8.26 3.15
C GLY A 39 13.47 6.82 2.88
N TRP A 40 12.38 6.33 3.49
CA TRP A 40 11.86 5.00 3.19
C TRP A 40 11.12 4.98 1.85
N LYS A 41 11.25 3.86 1.12
CA LYS A 41 10.65 3.62 -0.20
C LYS A 41 9.32 2.87 -0.08
N PHE A 42 8.28 3.44 -0.64
CA PHE A 42 6.90 2.98 -0.63
C PHE A 42 6.47 2.62 -2.05
N LEU A 43 5.65 1.58 -2.17
CA LEU A 43 5.05 1.15 -3.45
C LEU A 43 3.55 1.48 -3.52
N ILE A 44 3.00 2.06 -2.44
CA ILE A 44 1.64 2.57 -2.35
C ILE A 44 1.61 3.94 -3.04
N GLU A 45 0.55 4.20 -3.80
CA GLU A 45 0.36 5.50 -4.45
C GLU A 45 0.23 6.63 -3.41
N PRO A 46 0.84 7.81 -3.62
CA PRO A 46 0.91 8.85 -2.58
C PRO A 46 -0.45 9.34 -2.05
N ASP A 47 -1.48 9.34 -2.88
CA ASP A 47 -2.84 9.76 -2.54
C ASP A 47 -3.63 8.70 -1.74
N MET A 48 -3.35 7.42 -1.96
CA MET A 48 -3.87 6.33 -1.15
C MET A 48 -3.15 6.18 0.19
N GLN A 49 -1.99 6.81 0.38
CA GLN A 49 -1.16 6.58 1.55
C GLN A 49 -1.70 7.27 2.82
N ILE A 50 -1.70 6.53 3.93
CA ILE A 50 -1.89 7.09 5.27
C ILE A 50 -0.70 8.00 5.62
N ASN A 51 -1.00 9.21 6.09
CA ASN A 51 -0.01 10.18 6.55
C ASN A 51 0.08 10.21 8.08
N ASP A 52 1.23 10.64 8.61
CA ASP A 52 1.41 10.87 10.04
C ASP A 52 0.32 11.79 10.63
N ALA A 53 -0.18 12.75 9.85
CA ALA A 53 -1.23 13.69 10.24
C ALA A 53 -2.62 13.05 10.38
N ASP A 54 -2.89 11.92 9.70
CA ASP A 54 -4.16 11.20 9.80
C ASP A 54 -4.29 10.43 11.12
N LEU A 55 -3.16 10.17 11.76
CA LEU A 55 -3.03 9.32 12.95
C LEU A 55 -2.95 10.20 14.20
N THR A 56 -4.11 10.59 14.71
CA THR A 56 -4.30 11.44 15.89
C THR A 56 -5.22 10.77 16.91
N ALA A 57 -5.17 11.21 18.16
CA ALA A 57 -6.11 10.74 19.18
C ALA A 57 -7.57 11.00 18.77
N GLN A 58 -7.84 12.12 18.09
CA GLN A 58 -9.18 12.47 17.64
C GLN A 58 -9.66 11.57 16.50
N SER A 59 -8.79 11.23 15.53
CA SER A 59 -9.17 10.31 14.46
C SER A 59 -9.44 8.91 14.99
N VAL A 60 -8.67 8.44 15.97
CA VAL A 60 -8.93 7.18 16.67
C VAL A 60 -10.29 7.19 17.39
N LYS A 61 -10.60 8.25 18.14
CA LYS A 61 -11.90 8.36 18.83
C LYS A 61 -13.06 8.26 17.84
N LYS A 62 -12.98 9.00 16.73
CA LYS A 62 -13.98 8.95 15.65
C LYS A 62 -14.10 7.54 15.04
N SER A 63 -12.97 6.90 14.76
CA SER A 63 -12.97 5.53 14.21
C SER A 63 -13.54 4.49 15.16
N LEU A 64 -13.24 4.58 16.46
CA LEU A 64 -13.81 3.67 17.46
C LEU A 64 -15.33 3.86 17.60
N GLN A 65 -15.81 5.10 17.59
CA GLN A 65 -17.24 5.39 17.58
C GLN A 65 -17.90 4.79 16.34
N TRP A 66 -17.37 5.09 15.15
CA TRP A 66 -17.93 4.57 13.90
C TRP A 66 -17.92 3.04 13.86
N LEU A 67 -16.84 2.40 14.34
CA LEU A 67 -16.77 0.94 14.45
C LEU A 67 -17.86 0.40 15.38
N SER A 68 -18.10 1.02 16.53
CA SER A 68 -19.15 0.57 17.46
C SER A 68 -20.56 0.61 16.84
N GLU A 69 -20.77 1.47 15.85
CA GLU A 69 -22.04 1.62 15.14
C GLU A 69 -22.16 0.67 13.92
N ASN A 70 -21.03 0.18 13.37
CA ASN A 70 -21.01 -0.49 12.06
C ASN A 70 -20.32 -1.86 12.04
N PHE A 71 -19.72 -2.33 13.15
CA PHE A 71 -18.88 -3.53 13.15
C PHE A 71 -19.61 -4.83 12.73
N GLU A 72 -20.92 -4.91 12.97
CA GLU A 72 -21.75 -6.07 12.61
C GLU A 72 -22.42 -5.93 11.22
N ASN A 73 -22.20 -4.81 10.53
CA ASN A 73 -22.81 -4.55 9.23
C ASN A 73 -22.01 -5.25 8.12
N GLU A 74 -22.68 -6.14 7.38
CA GLU A 74 -22.10 -6.98 6.33
C GLU A 74 -22.13 -6.34 4.92
N GLU A 75 -22.60 -5.10 4.80
CA GLU A 75 -22.60 -4.40 3.52
C GLU A 75 -21.17 -4.21 2.97
N TYR A 76 -21.00 -4.46 1.68
CA TYR A 76 -19.69 -4.46 1.02
C TYR A 76 -18.91 -3.15 1.22
N LEU A 77 -19.58 -1.99 1.05
CA LEU A 77 -18.95 -0.68 1.22
C LEU A 77 -18.61 -0.38 2.68
N ILE A 78 -19.39 -0.90 3.62
CA ILE A 78 -19.13 -0.74 5.05
C ILE A 78 -17.85 -1.47 5.46
N ARG A 79 -17.51 -2.59 4.80
CA ARG A 79 -16.26 -3.30 5.03
C ARG A 79 -15.01 -2.42 4.84
N PHE A 80 -14.96 -1.56 3.81
CA PHE A 80 -13.85 -0.63 3.64
C PHE A 80 -13.78 0.42 4.74
N GLY A 81 -14.93 0.90 5.21
CA GLY A 81 -15.02 1.77 6.38
C GLY A 81 -14.48 1.11 7.65
N ILE A 82 -14.76 -0.19 7.84
CA ILE A 82 -14.22 -1.00 8.95
C ILE A 82 -12.70 -1.11 8.83
N GLU A 83 -12.19 -1.51 7.66
CA GLU A 83 -10.76 -1.69 7.44
C GLU A 83 -9.98 -0.37 7.60
N ASN A 84 -10.48 0.74 7.05
CA ASN A 84 -9.90 2.08 7.21
C ASN A 84 -9.90 2.53 8.68
N SER A 85 -10.99 2.27 9.42
CA SER A 85 -11.08 2.61 10.84
C SER A 85 -10.12 1.80 11.70
N MET A 86 -9.98 0.50 11.43
CA MET A 86 -8.98 -0.35 12.10
C MET A 86 -7.55 0.12 11.82
N LYS A 87 -7.23 0.52 10.58
CA LYS A 87 -5.92 1.06 10.22
C LYS A 87 -5.59 2.34 10.99
N LYS A 88 -6.56 3.25 11.19
CA LYS A 88 -6.37 4.45 12.02
C LYS A 88 -5.97 4.10 13.45
N VAL A 89 -6.64 3.11 14.05
CA VAL A 89 -6.32 2.63 15.40
C VAL A 89 -4.91 2.03 15.46
N LYS A 90 -4.61 1.04 14.60
CA LYS A 90 -3.31 0.36 14.57
C LYS A 90 -2.17 1.35 14.30
N GLY A 91 -2.32 2.20 13.28
CA GLY A 91 -1.33 3.20 12.90
C GLY A 91 -1.03 4.18 14.02
N TYR A 92 -2.07 4.69 14.70
CA TYR A 92 -1.90 5.61 15.82
C TYR A 92 -1.17 4.95 16.99
N LEU A 93 -1.49 3.69 17.33
CA LEU A 93 -0.79 2.97 18.39
C LEU A 93 0.70 2.76 18.06
N LEU A 94 1.02 2.38 16.83
CA LEU A 94 2.42 2.25 16.38
C LEU A 94 3.16 3.58 16.40
N LYS A 95 2.54 4.66 15.91
CA LYS A 95 3.08 6.03 15.98
C LYS A 95 3.33 6.45 17.43
N LYS A 96 2.39 6.20 18.33
CA LYS A 96 2.52 6.52 19.76
C LYS A 96 3.64 5.71 20.42
N ASN A 97 3.80 4.45 20.05
CA ASN A 97 4.91 3.61 20.53
C ASN A 97 6.26 4.17 20.09
N PHE A 98 6.38 4.65 18.85
CA PHE A 98 7.59 5.35 18.38
C PHE A 98 7.84 6.64 19.17
N LEU A 99 6.83 7.51 19.30
CA LEU A 99 6.98 8.80 19.97
C LEU A 99 7.31 8.69 21.47
N ASN A 100 6.90 7.59 22.11
CA ASN A 100 7.15 7.33 23.53
C ASN A 100 8.26 6.31 23.77
N ALA A 101 8.96 5.87 22.72
CA ALA A 101 10.02 4.88 22.85
C ALA A 101 11.17 5.45 23.69
N ARG A 102 11.80 4.58 24.49
CA ARG A 102 13.10 4.89 25.07
C ARG A 102 14.14 4.99 23.96
N GLU A 103 15.23 5.70 24.19
CA GLU A 103 16.29 5.86 23.20
C GLU A 103 16.78 4.50 22.64
N SER A 104 16.96 3.50 23.52
CA SER A 104 17.36 2.13 23.15
C SER A 104 16.39 1.43 22.19
N ASP A 105 15.11 1.79 22.24
CA ASP A 105 14.03 1.08 21.54
C ASP A 105 13.50 1.89 20.35
N THR A 106 13.97 3.13 20.18
CA THR A 106 13.44 4.09 19.20
C THR A 106 13.55 3.56 17.79
N GLU A 107 14.68 2.97 17.42
CA GLU A 107 14.86 2.41 16.07
C GLU A 107 13.96 1.21 15.81
N ILE A 108 13.76 0.35 16.82
CA ILE A 108 12.86 -0.80 16.73
C ILE A 108 11.42 -0.33 16.56
N ALA A 109 11.00 0.66 17.35
CA ALA A 109 9.66 1.24 17.26
C ALA A 109 9.42 1.95 15.92
N ARG A 110 10.41 2.70 15.43
CA ARG A 110 10.40 3.34 14.10
C ARG A 110 10.27 2.30 13.00
N SER A 111 11.10 1.27 13.02
CA SER A 111 11.08 0.19 12.04
C SER A 111 9.72 -0.51 11.99
N ARG A 112 9.11 -0.81 13.14
CA ARG A 112 7.76 -1.39 13.21
C ARG A 112 6.70 -0.47 12.60
N TYR A 113 6.72 0.81 12.94
CA TYR A 113 5.78 1.79 12.38
C TYR A 113 5.95 1.94 10.87
N CYS A 114 7.18 2.16 10.39
CA CYS A 114 7.44 2.39 8.97
C CYS A 114 7.25 1.14 8.11
N THR A 115 7.52 -0.06 8.65
CA THR A 115 7.19 -1.33 7.98
C THR A 115 5.68 -1.45 7.78
N TRP A 116 4.89 -1.21 8.83
CA TRP A 116 3.43 -1.22 8.71
C TRP A 116 2.94 -0.15 7.72
N LEU A 117 3.44 1.08 7.83
CA LEU A 117 3.01 2.17 6.96
C LEU A 117 3.29 1.86 5.48
N LYS A 118 4.41 1.20 5.20
CA LYS A 118 4.81 0.79 3.84
C LYS A 118 3.96 -0.34 3.25
N SER A 119 3.47 -1.27 4.07
CA SER A 119 2.79 -2.48 3.59
C SER A 119 1.27 -2.45 3.73
N GLU A 120 0.78 -1.81 4.78
CA GLU A 120 -0.64 -1.79 5.16
C GLU A 120 -1.19 -0.37 5.32
N GLY A 121 -0.34 0.65 5.29
CA GLY A 121 -0.70 2.05 5.51
C GLY A 121 -1.31 2.74 4.30
N PHE A 122 -2.36 2.15 3.71
CA PHE A 122 -3.14 2.71 2.62
C PHE A 122 -4.65 2.73 2.94
N TRP A 123 -5.38 3.63 2.30
CA TRP A 123 -6.83 3.73 2.35
C TRP A 123 -7.49 2.84 1.30
N TYR A 124 -8.60 2.21 1.68
CA TYR A 124 -9.56 1.67 0.73
C TYR A 124 -10.50 2.79 0.28
N ASP A 125 -10.82 2.82 -1.01
CA ASP A 125 -11.81 3.71 -1.63
C ASP A 125 -13.20 3.06 -1.65
#